data_AF-A0A7X0GFY0-F1
#
_entry.id   AF-A0A7X0GFY0-F1
#
_cell.length_a   1.000
_cell.length_b   1.000
_cell.length_c   1.000
_cell.angle_alpha   90.00
_cell.angle_beta   90.00
_cell.angle_gamma   90.00
#
_symmetry.space_group_name_H-M   'P 1'
#
loop_
_entity.id
_entity.type
_entity.pdbx_description
1 polymer ?
#
loop_
_entity_poly.entity_id
_entity_poly.type
_entity_poly.pdbx_seq_one_letter_code
_entity_poly.pdbx_strand_id
1 'polypeptide(L)'
;MAEFHAEVFEALGSLGIEAAIRGVPNEVDPAIPFAEDHQHASYDPGAIRLFWQQLVQSDRVLNEFRSRFRGKASHVHFFWGGMDLAYARFSGRVAPTHPGGVPNCADWVMVEGYSHELSSCGFWPGGGDEGSFYAYSYPEPAGYAEYVSDADGAAYSNDARLYLLPHENVRTAQNPDKMLLRFLQSTYEAAAETGLWNRAGPEADPARWRR
;
A
#
# COMPACT_ATOMS: atom_id res chain seq x y z
N MET A 1 -19.82 -13.82 7.51
CA MET A 1 -20.12 -12.58 6.76
C MET A 1 -21.56 -12.51 6.26
N ALA A 2 -22.15 -13.61 5.79
CA ALA A 2 -23.50 -13.65 5.24
C ALA A 2 -24.60 -13.03 6.13
N GLU A 3 -24.60 -13.36 7.43
CA GLU A 3 -25.55 -12.79 8.40
C GLU A 3 -25.37 -11.27 8.55
N PHE A 4 -24.14 -10.81 8.76
CA PHE A 4 -23.82 -9.38 8.82
C PHE A 4 -24.22 -8.64 7.54
N HIS A 5 -23.98 -9.23 6.37
CA HIS A 5 -24.43 -8.67 5.10
C HIS A 5 -25.95 -8.53 5.07
N ALA A 6 -26.72 -9.56 5.46
CA ALA A 6 -28.17 -9.48 5.51
C ALA A 6 -28.67 -8.38 6.47
N GLU A 7 -28.12 -8.32 7.69
CA GLU A 7 -28.48 -7.33 8.71
C GLU A 7 -28.20 -5.90 8.24
N VAL A 8 -27.07 -5.65 7.57
CA VAL A 8 -26.73 -4.32 7.03
C VAL A 8 -27.75 -3.86 5.99
N PHE A 9 -28.14 -4.73 5.06
CA PHE A 9 -29.11 -4.37 4.02
C PHE A 9 -30.54 -4.27 4.54
N GLU A 10 -30.92 -5.07 5.54
CA GLU A 10 -32.19 -4.91 6.24
C GLU A 10 -32.24 -3.55 6.96
N ALA A 11 -31.17 -3.18 7.67
CA ALA A 11 -31.07 -1.90 8.35
C ALA A 11 -31.16 -0.73 7.35
N LEU A 12 -30.45 -0.79 6.23
CA LEU A 12 -30.55 0.21 5.15
C LEU A 12 -31.98 0.29 4.58
N GLY A 13 -32.60 -0.86 4.29
CA GLY A 13 -33.98 -0.93 3.81
C GLY A 13 -35.00 -0.34 4.79
N SER A 14 -34.81 -0.56 6.09
CA SER A 14 -35.67 0.00 7.15
C SER A 14 -35.62 1.54 7.22
N LEU A 15 -34.51 2.13 6.76
CA LEU A 15 -34.32 3.57 6.63
C LEU A 15 -34.78 4.10 5.26
N GLY A 16 -35.30 3.25 4.38
CA GLY A 16 -35.67 3.61 3.00
C GLY A 16 -34.47 3.86 2.09
N ILE A 17 -33.29 3.34 2.43
CA ILE A 17 -32.06 3.51 1.65
C ILE A 17 -31.89 2.28 0.74
N GLU A 18 -31.95 2.50 -0.57
CA GLU A 18 -31.59 1.50 -1.57
C GLU A 18 -30.10 1.61 -1.89
N ALA A 19 -29.31 0.65 -1.41
CA ALA A 19 -27.89 0.55 -1.69
C ALA A 19 -27.62 -0.54 -2.72
N ALA A 20 -27.11 -0.17 -3.89
CA ALA A 20 -26.59 -1.11 -4.88
C ALA A 20 -25.06 -1.21 -4.73
N ILE A 21 -24.57 -2.37 -4.32
CA ILE A 21 -23.12 -2.67 -4.27
C ILE A 21 -22.82 -3.96 -5.03
N ARG A 22 -21.57 -4.11 -5.44
CA ARG A 22 -21.05 -5.39 -5.93
C ARG A 22 -20.82 -6.30 -4.73
N GLY A 23 -21.71 -7.29 -4.53
CA GLY A 23 -21.72 -8.19 -3.37
C GLY A 23 -20.65 -9.29 -3.35
N VAL A 24 -19.52 -9.08 -4.04
CA VAL A 24 -18.39 -10.02 -4.09
C VAL A 24 -17.10 -9.26 -3.75
N PRO A 25 -16.15 -9.87 -3.01
CA PRO A 25 -14.88 -9.23 -2.73
C PRO A 25 -14.01 -9.14 -3.98
N ASN A 26 -13.09 -8.16 -3.99
CA ASN A 26 -12.07 -8.00 -5.04
C ASN A 26 -10.68 -8.26 -4.44
N GLU A 27 -9.70 -8.61 -5.28
CA GLU A 27 -8.27 -8.76 -4.92
C GLU A 27 -7.93 -9.90 -3.95
N VAL A 28 -8.90 -10.78 -3.68
CA VAL A 28 -8.74 -11.95 -2.81
C VAL A 28 -9.10 -13.23 -3.54
N ASP A 29 -8.47 -14.34 -3.18
CA ASP A 29 -8.81 -15.68 -3.67
C ASP A 29 -8.89 -16.66 -2.48
N PRO A 30 -10.02 -17.36 -2.26
CA PRO A 30 -11.27 -17.33 -3.05
C PRO A 30 -12.13 -16.09 -2.80
N ALA A 31 -12.81 -15.59 -3.84
CA ALA A 31 -13.77 -14.48 -3.74
C ALA A 31 -15.20 -14.99 -3.48
N ILE A 32 -15.46 -15.48 -2.27
CA ILE A 32 -16.80 -15.96 -1.87
C ILE A 32 -17.76 -14.76 -1.81
N PRO A 33 -18.94 -14.80 -2.46
CA PRO A 33 -19.95 -13.75 -2.36
C PRO A 33 -20.32 -13.45 -0.90
N PHE A 34 -20.45 -12.17 -0.53
CA PHE A 34 -20.66 -11.78 0.87
C PHE A 34 -21.91 -12.40 1.49
N ALA A 35 -22.99 -12.52 0.71
CA ALA A 35 -24.24 -13.14 1.12
C ALA A 35 -24.17 -14.67 1.29
N GLU A 36 -23.10 -15.30 0.79
CA GLU A 36 -22.88 -16.76 0.84
C GLU A 36 -21.70 -17.13 1.77
N ASP A 37 -20.95 -16.14 2.25
CA ASP A 37 -19.77 -16.36 3.07
C ASP A 37 -20.14 -16.62 4.54
N HIS A 38 -20.33 -17.91 4.82
CA HIS A 38 -20.46 -18.47 6.15
C HIS A 38 -19.12 -18.96 6.74
N GLN A 39 -18.01 -18.84 6.00
CA GLN A 39 -16.70 -19.32 6.43
C GLN A 39 -16.01 -18.29 7.32
N HIS A 40 -16.01 -17.02 6.90
CA HIS A 40 -15.40 -15.92 7.65
C HIS A 40 -16.41 -15.39 8.68
N ALA A 41 -16.36 -15.98 9.88
CA ALA A 41 -17.29 -15.69 10.98
C ALA A 41 -16.60 -15.43 12.33
N SER A 42 -15.28 -15.21 12.31
CA SER A 42 -14.50 -14.87 13.51
C SER A 42 -14.17 -13.38 13.58
N TYR A 43 -14.13 -12.86 14.79
CA TYR A 43 -13.67 -11.50 15.08
C TYR A 43 -12.83 -11.54 16.36
N ASP A 44 -11.54 -11.21 16.24
CA ASP A 44 -10.66 -11.04 17.39
C ASP A 44 -10.48 -9.54 17.66
N PRO A 45 -11.09 -8.98 18.72
CA PRO A 45 -10.97 -7.56 19.05
C PRO A 45 -9.53 -7.15 19.38
N GLY A 46 -8.72 -8.06 19.91
CA GLY A 46 -7.32 -7.85 20.20
C GLY A 46 -6.51 -7.66 18.93
N ALA A 47 -6.68 -8.58 17.97
CA ALA A 47 -6.01 -8.50 16.67
C ALA A 47 -6.42 -7.25 15.88
N ILE A 48 -7.71 -6.92 15.85
CA ILE A 48 -8.20 -5.72 15.15
C ILE A 48 -7.69 -4.43 15.80
N ARG A 49 -7.60 -4.38 17.14
CA ARG A 49 -7.00 -3.23 17.83
C ARG A 49 -5.52 -3.07 17.50
N LEU A 50 -4.77 -4.17 17.44
CA LEU A 50 -3.35 -4.14 17.07
C LEU A 50 -3.19 -3.67 15.62
N PHE A 51 -3.95 -4.22 14.68
CA PHE A 51 -3.94 -3.80 13.29
C PHE A 51 -4.27 -2.30 13.14
N TRP A 52 -5.30 -1.82 13.82
CA TRP A 52 -5.63 -0.38 13.83
C TRP A 52 -4.47 0.48 14.34
N GLN A 53 -3.79 0.06 15.42
CA GLN A 53 -2.63 0.78 15.94
C GLN A 53 -1.47 0.78 14.94
N GLN A 54 -1.22 -0.35 14.26
CA GLN A 54 -0.22 -0.44 13.19
C GLN A 54 -0.55 0.54 12.06
N LEU A 55 -1.80 0.57 11.59
CA LEU A 55 -2.26 1.50 10.55
C LEU A 55 -2.03 2.97 10.96
N VAL A 56 -2.43 3.35 12.18
CA VAL A 56 -2.25 4.73 12.67
C VAL A 56 -0.77 5.12 12.77
N GLN A 57 0.10 4.22 13.24
CA GLN A 57 1.53 4.50 13.33
C GLN A 57 2.19 4.56 11.93
N SER A 58 1.83 3.65 11.05
CA SER A 58 2.31 3.62 9.66
C SER A 58 1.88 4.86 8.89
N ASP A 59 0.61 5.27 8.98
CA ASP A 59 0.08 6.47 8.34
C ASP A 59 0.86 7.74 8.75
N ARG A 60 1.18 7.88 10.04
CA ARG A 60 1.97 9.01 10.54
C ARG A 60 3.34 9.12 9.85
N VAL A 61 4.06 8.01 9.72
CA VAL A 61 5.40 7.99 9.10
C VAL A 61 5.32 8.14 7.59
N LEU A 62 4.33 7.51 6.94
CA LEU A 62 4.06 7.70 5.50
C LEU A 62 3.75 9.17 5.18
N ASN A 63 3.00 9.87 6.04
CA ASN A 63 2.74 11.30 5.88
C ASN A 63 3.98 12.17 6.09
N GLU A 64 4.87 11.80 7.02
CA GLU A 64 6.18 12.46 7.14
C GLU A 64 6.99 12.28 5.85
N PHE A 65 7.07 11.05 5.33
CA PHE A 65 7.75 10.78 4.07
C PHE A 65 7.12 11.54 2.90
N ARG A 66 5.79 11.61 2.84
CA ARG A 66 5.03 12.37 1.83
C ARG A 66 5.38 13.86 1.85
N SER A 67 5.59 14.46 3.03
CA SER A 67 5.91 15.88 3.16
C SER A 67 7.20 16.33 2.44
N ARG A 68 8.09 15.38 2.11
CA ARG A 68 9.38 15.59 1.43
C ARG A 68 9.25 15.68 -0.10
N PHE A 69 8.04 15.54 -0.64
CA PHE A 69 7.79 15.52 -2.07
C PHE A 69 6.69 16.53 -2.47
N ARG A 70 6.99 17.36 -3.45
CA ARG A 70 6.14 18.45 -3.99
C ARG A 70 5.57 18.13 -5.37
N GLY A 71 6.01 17.05 -6.01
CA GLY A 71 5.45 16.59 -7.28
C GLY A 71 4.05 15.99 -7.12
N LYS A 72 3.49 15.48 -8.22
CA LYS A 72 2.24 14.73 -8.19
C LYS A 72 2.44 13.47 -7.34
N ALA A 73 1.59 13.27 -6.35
CA ALA A 73 1.59 12.12 -5.47
C ALA A 73 0.16 11.85 -4.98
N SER A 74 -0.12 10.63 -4.55
CA SER A 74 -1.40 10.30 -3.90
C SER A 74 -1.47 10.86 -2.47
N HIS A 75 -2.62 10.75 -1.83
CA HIS A 75 -2.65 10.73 -0.37
C HIS A 75 -2.17 9.35 0.13
N VAL A 76 -2.04 9.20 1.44
CA VAL A 76 -1.98 7.87 2.03
C VAL A 76 -3.40 7.31 1.95
N HIS A 77 -3.60 6.28 1.14
CA HIS A 77 -4.90 5.63 0.94
C HIS A 77 -4.94 4.33 1.73
N PHE A 78 -6.14 3.94 2.14
CA PHE A 78 -6.42 2.58 2.60
C PHE A 78 -7.23 1.86 1.52
N PHE A 79 -6.69 0.76 0.99
CA PHE A 79 -7.35 -0.07 -0.02
C PHE A 79 -8.00 -1.28 0.64
N TRP A 80 -9.29 -1.49 0.36
CA TRP A 80 -10.06 -2.58 0.98
C TRP A 80 -9.82 -3.96 0.35
N GLY A 81 -9.29 -4.02 -0.88
CA GLY A 81 -8.96 -5.27 -1.57
C GLY A 81 -7.72 -5.93 -0.98
N GLY A 82 -6.57 -5.28 -1.12
CA GLY A 82 -5.31 -5.68 -0.46
C GLY A 82 -5.25 -5.48 1.06
N MET A 83 -6.24 -4.76 1.63
CA MET A 83 -6.32 -4.40 3.05
C MET A 83 -5.07 -3.67 3.56
N ASP A 84 -4.60 -2.71 2.76
CA ASP A 84 -3.29 -2.09 2.91
C ASP A 84 -3.34 -0.56 2.85
N LEU A 85 -2.34 0.06 3.49
CA LEU A 85 -2.00 1.47 3.27
C LEU A 85 -1.10 1.58 2.05
N ALA A 86 -1.33 2.58 1.22
CA ALA A 86 -0.51 2.85 0.05
C ALA A 86 -0.30 4.35 -0.18
N TYR A 87 0.90 4.70 -0.63
CA TYR A 87 1.31 6.04 -1.03
C TYR A 87 2.18 5.96 -2.29
N ALA A 88 1.81 6.70 -3.33
CA ALA A 88 2.50 6.72 -4.60
C ALA A 88 3.03 8.12 -4.96
N ARG A 89 4.27 8.17 -5.45
CA ARG A 89 4.88 9.33 -6.12
C ARG A 89 4.94 9.06 -7.63
N PHE A 90 4.73 10.09 -8.44
CA PHE A 90 4.72 9.95 -9.89
C PHE A 90 5.90 10.67 -10.54
N SER A 91 6.52 10.05 -11.56
CA SER A 91 7.62 10.65 -12.32
C SER A 91 7.15 11.78 -13.24
N GLY A 92 5.87 11.74 -13.62
CA GLY A 92 5.25 12.61 -14.62
C GLY A 92 5.22 12.01 -16.03
N ARG A 93 5.90 10.89 -16.28
CA ARG A 93 5.83 10.16 -17.55
C ARG A 93 4.68 9.14 -17.54
N VAL A 94 4.20 8.81 -18.73
CA VAL A 94 3.23 7.73 -18.94
C VAL A 94 3.91 6.37 -18.79
N ALA A 95 3.20 5.37 -18.28
CA ALA A 95 3.68 4.00 -18.21
C ALA A 95 3.12 3.16 -19.37
N PRO A 96 3.73 2.01 -19.69
CA PRO A 96 3.09 0.99 -20.52
C PRO A 96 1.75 0.55 -19.92
N THR A 97 0.86 -0.02 -20.75
CA THR A 97 -0.41 -0.58 -20.28
C THR A 97 -0.17 -1.73 -19.29
N HIS A 98 -0.81 -1.67 -18.12
CA HIS A 98 -0.74 -2.75 -17.13
C HIS A 98 -1.36 -4.03 -17.68
N PRO A 99 -0.74 -5.21 -17.49
CA PRO A 99 -1.26 -6.49 -18.00
C PRO A 99 -2.52 -7.00 -17.30
N GLY A 100 -3.09 -6.25 -16.36
CA GLY A 100 -4.15 -6.75 -15.47
C GLY A 100 -3.71 -7.94 -14.60
N GLY A 101 -4.65 -8.86 -14.34
CA GLY A 101 -4.37 -10.16 -13.72
C GLY A 101 -4.44 -10.21 -12.19
N VAL A 102 -4.90 -9.14 -11.54
CA VAL A 102 -5.14 -9.16 -10.09
C VAL A 102 -6.40 -9.99 -9.80
N PRO A 103 -6.34 -10.97 -8.87
CA PRO A 103 -7.45 -11.88 -8.60
C PRO A 103 -8.77 -11.15 -8.34
N ASN A 104 -9.84 -11.55 -9.02
CA ASN A 104 -11.18 -11.01 -8.83
C ASN A 104 -11.29 -9.48 -8.97
N CYS A 105 -10.30 -8.83 -9.59
CA CYS A 105 -10.28 -7.42 -9.92
C CYS A 105 -10.33 -7.27 -11.45
N ALA A 106 -11.13 -6.32 -11.94
CA ALA A 106 -11.24 -6.13 -13.39
C ALA A 106 -9.97 -5.45 -13.92
N ASP A 107 -9.40 -5.97 -15.01
CA ASP A 107 -8.10 -5.51 -15.52
C ASP A 107 -8.03 -3.99 -15.80
N TRP A 108 -9.16 -3.38 -16.19
CA TRP A 108 -9.23 -1.95 -16.44
C TRP A 108 -8.90 -1.11 -15.19
N VAL A 109 -9.15 -1.62 -13.99
CA VAL A 109 -8.77 -0.96 -12.72
C VAL A 109 -7.26 -0.81 -12.64
N MET A 110 -6.52 -1.87 -13.00
CA MET A 110 -5.06 -1.84 -13.04
C MET A 110 -4.55 -0.97 -14.19
N VAL A 111 -5.18 -1.04 -15.37
CA VAL A 111 -4.80 -0.18 -16.51
C VAL A 111 -4.93 1.30 -16.17
N GLU A 112 -6.01 1.71 -15.50
CA GLU A 112 -6.23 3.10 -15.12
C GLU A 112 -5.34 3.52 -13.95
N GLY A 113 -5.27 2.69 -12.91
CA GLY A 113 -4.49 2.95 -11.68
C GLY A 113 -2.99 3.07 -11.93
N TYR A 114 -2.47 2.33 -12.90
CA TYR A 114 -1.04 2.28 -13.25
C TYR A 114 -0.72 2.98 -14.57
N SER A 115 -1.56 3.92 -15.01
CA SER A 115 -1.38 4.66 -16.27
C SER A 115 -0.12 5.53 -16.37
N HIS A 116 0.52 5.84 -15.24
CA HIS A 116 1.71 6.69 -15.17
C HIS A 116 2.81 6.00 -14.38
N GLU A 117 4.06 6.33 -14.70
CA GLU A 117 5.19 5.79 -13.96
C GLU A 117 5.15 6.27 -12.50
N LEU A 118 5.32 5.33 -11.59
CA LEU A 118 5.17 5.56 -10.16
C LEU A 118 6.14 4.75 -9.33
N SER A 119 6.38 5.25 -8.11
CA SER A 119 7.01 4.55 -7.01
C SER A 119 5.96 4.53 -5.90
N SER A 120 5.52 3.32 -5.53
CA SER A 120 4.51 3.10 -4.51
C SER A 120 5.12 2.41 -3.31
N CYS A 121 4.66 2.77 -2.13
CA CYS A 121 5.03 2.12 -0.88
C CYS A 121 3.87 2.10 0.10
N GLY A 122 3.94 1.21 1.09
CA GLY A 122 2.80 0.96 1.93
C GLY A 122 3.03 -0.01 3.08
N PHE A 123 1.94 -0.41 3.71
CA PHE A 123 1.90 -1.40 4.78
C PHE A 123 0.67 -2.28 4.60
N TRP A 124 0.84 -3.60 4.69
CA TRP A 124 -0.28 -4.54 4.74
C TRP A 124 -0.09 -5.51 5.93
N PRO A 125 -1.17 -6.16 6.41
CA PRO A 125 -1.08 -7.11 7.52
C PRO A 125 -0.49 -8.47 7.13
N GLY A 126 -0.31 -8.77 5.83
CA GLY A 126 0.42 -9.94 5.32
C GLY A 126 1.95 -9.80 5.17
N GLY A 127 2.60 -10.75 4.52
CA GLY A 127 4.05 -10.71 4.22
C GLY A 127 4.99 -10.91 5.42
N GLY A 128 4.44 -11.31 6.57
CA GLY A 128 5.12 -11.63 7.83
C GLY A 128 4.08 -11.92 8.92
N ASP A 129 4.50 -12.34 10.11
CA ASP A 129 3.59 -12.68 11.22
C ASP A 129 2.86 -11.45 11.78
N GLU A 130 3.49 -10.27 11.72
CA GLU A 130 2.94 -8.99 12.19
C GLU A 130 2.63 -8.00 11.05
N GLY A 131 2.71 -8.43 9.80
CA GLY A 131 2.61 -7.55 8.63
C GLY A 131 3.96 -7.07 8.09
N SER A 132 3.92 -6.32 6.99
CA SER A 132 5.13 -5.89 6.30
C SER A 132 4.95 -4.54 5.61
N PHE A 133 6.00 -3.73 5.64
CA PHE A 133 6.11 -2.57 4.78
C PHE A 133 6.62 -3.00 3.41
N TYR A 134 6.13 -2.35 2.37
CA TYR A 134 6.48 -2.70 1.00
C TYR A 134 6.81 -1.47 0.16
N ALA A 135 7.57 -1.68 -0.91
CA ALA A 135 7.80 -0.66 -1.92
C ALA A 135 8.08 -1.26 -3.30
N TYR A 136 7.53 -0.68 -4.36
CA TYR A 136 7.74 -1.10 -5.75
C TYR A 136 7.70 0.10 -6.71
N SER A 137 8.19 -0.12 -7.93
CA SER A 137 8.07 0.82 -9.04
C SER A 137 7.26 0.21 -10.16
N TYR A 138 6.42 1.01 -10.81
CA TYR A 138 5.74 0.61 -12.05
C TYR A 138 5.97 1.65 -13.16
N PRO A 139 6.42 1.24 -14.36
CA PRO A 139 7.05 -0.06 -14.60
C PRO A 139 8.29 -0.21 -13.71
N GLU A 140 8.74 -1.43 -13.50
CA GLU A 140 9.99 -1.67 -12.79
C GLU A 140 11.17 -1.29 -13.71
N PRO A 141 11.99 -0.27 -13.37
CA PRO A 141 13.15 0.09 -14.17
C PRO A 141 14.28 -0.94 -13.99
N ALA A 142 15.12 -1.06 -15.02
CA ALA A 142 16.28 -1.95 -14.98
C ALA A 142 17.25 -1.51 -13.86
N GLY A 143 17.72 -2.45 -13.05
CA GLY A 143 18.57 -2.15 -11.90
C GLY A 143 17.78 -1.89 -10.60
N TYR A 144 16.44 -1.83 -10.64
CA TYR A 144 15.63 -1.56 -9.45
C TYR A 144 15.83 -2.65 -8.40
N ALA A 145 15.67 -3.91 -8.76
CA ALA A 145 15.74 -5.05 -7.85
C ALA A 145 17.12 -5.22 -7.19
N GLU A 146 18.17 -4.75 -7.85
CA GLU A 146 19.56 -4.84 -7.42
C GLU A 146 19.98 -3.71 -6.46
N TYR A 147 19.13 -2.67 -6.30
CA TYR A 147 19.43 -1.57 -5.38
C TYR A 147 19.41 -2.07 -3.93
N VAL A 148 20.40 -1.68 -3.14
CA VAL A 148 20.47 -2.08 -1.73
C VAL A 148 19.71 -1.05 -0.89
N SER A 149 18.71 -1.51 -0.14
CA SER A 149 17.99 -0.66 0.81
C SER A 149 18.87 -0.33 2.02
N ASP A 150 18.78 0.90 2.51
CA ASP A 150 19.54 1.40 3.67
C ASP A 150 18.87 1.05 5.02
N ALA A 151 17.75 0.33 4.98
CA ALA A 151 17.06 -0.16 6.18
C ALA A 151 17.44 -1.61 6.46
N ASP A 152 17.97 -1.86 7.66
CA ASP A 152 18.34 -3.20 8.11
C ASP A 152 17.15 -4.17 7.99
N GLY A 153 17.37 -5.33 7.39
CA GLY A 153 16.32 -6.35 7.21
C GLY A 153 15.31 -6.03 6.10
N ALA A 154 15.51 -4.98 5.31
CA ALA A 154 14.79 -4.79 4.06
C ALA A 154 15.42 -5.63 2.94
N ALA A 155 14.59 -6.27 2.10
CA ALA A 155 15.05 -7.09 0.99
C ALA A 155 14.08 -7.04 -0.20
N TYR A 156 14.60 -7.18 -1.41
CA TYR A 156 13.78 -7.34 -2.61
C TYR A 156 13.33 -8.80 -2.75
N SER A 157 12.03 -9.01 -2.93
CA SER A 157 11.42 -10.31 -3.24
C SER A 157 11.22 -10.44 -4.75
N ASN A 158 11.92 -11.40 -5.36
CA ASN A 158 11.75 -11.69 -6.80
C ASN A 158 10.36 -12.24 -7.11
N ASP A 159 9.78 -13.01 -6.19
CA ASP A 159 8.47 -13.62 -6.37
C ASP A 159 7.35 -12.56 -6.31
N ALA A 160 7.43 -11.64 -5.34
CA ALA A 160 6.45 -10.57 -5.17
C ALA A 160 6.75 -9.33 -6.04
N ARG A 161 7.96 -9.25 -6.62
CA ARG A 161 8.46 -8.14 -7.45
C ARG A 161 8.43 -6.80 -6.70
N LEU A 162 8.83 -6.81 -5.44
CA LEU A 162 8.79 -5.65 -4.55
C LEU A 162 9.79 -5.77 -3.39
N TYR A 163 10.17 -4.64 -2.82
CA TYR A 163 10.90 -4.59 -1.56
C TYR A 163 9.96 -4.85 -0.39
N LEU A 164 10.44 -5.61 0.59
CA LEU A 164 9.77 -5.92 1.84
C LEU A 164 10.63 -5.47 3.01
N LEU A 165 9.98 -4.95 4.04
CA LEU A 165 10.56 -4.70 5.35
C LEU A 165 9.57 -5.19 6.43
N PRO A 166 9.87 -6.30 7.12
CA PRO A 166 8.97 -6.85 8.13
C PRO A 166 8.65 -5.84 9.24
N HIS A 167 7.39 -5.80 9.67
CA HIS A 167 6.91 -4.86 10.69
C HIS A 167 7.63 -5.04 12.03
N GLU A 168 7.89 -6.28 12.42
CA GLU A 168 8.58 -6.64 13.66
C GLU A 168 9.98 -6.04 13.74
N ASN A 169 10.70 -5.94 12.61
CA ASN A 169 12.01 -5.31 12.53
C ASN A 169 11.90 -3.81 12.84
N VAL A 170 10.90 -3.13 12.26
CA VAL A 170 10.63 -1.72 12.51
C VAL A 170 10.20 -1.50 13.96
N ARG A 171 9.26 -2.29 14.47
CA ARG A 171 8.70 -2.17 15.82
C ARG A 171 9.76 -2.36 16.91
N THR A 172 10.73 -3.24 16.69
CA THR A 172 11.78 -3.56 17.67
C THR A 172 13.06 -2.74 17.51
N ALA A 173 13.14 -1.89 16.48
CA ALA A 173 14.27 -1.01 16.25
C ALA A 173 14.45 0.02 17.36
N GLN A 174 15.69 0.47 17.57
CA GLN A 174 15.99 1.57 18.50
C GLN A 174 15.27 2.88 18.13
N ASN A 175 15.02 3.10 16.84
CA ASN A 175 14.27 4.23 16.33
C ASN A 175 13.39 3.77 15.14
N PRO A 176 12.16 3.31 15.41
CA PRO A 176 11.24 2.76 14.41
C PRO A 176 10.98 3.71 13.24
N ASP A 177 10.65 4.97 13.54
CA ASP A 177 10.36 5.99 12.54
C ASP A 177 11.53 6.21 11.59
N LYS A 178 12.74 6.34 12.15
CA LYS A 178 13.95 6.56 11.34
C LYS A 178 14.25 5.35 10.45
N MET A 179 14.04 4.14 10.94
CA MET A 179 14.24 2.92 10.16
C MET A 179 13.27 2.84 8.99
N LEU A 180 11.97 3.07 9.24
CA LEU A 180 10.96 3.08 8.20
C LEU A 180 11.21 4.21 7.18
N LEU A 181 11.56 5.42 7.63
CA LEU A 181 11.89 6.53 6.73
C LEU A 181 13.11 6.23 5.84
N ARG A 182 14.09 5.48 6.34
CA ARG A 182 15.23 5.02 5.52
C ARG A 182 14.75 4.09 4.42
N PHE A 183 13.94 3.08 4.76
CA PHE A 183 13.36 2.15 3.80
C PHE A 183 12.57 2.87 2.71
N LEU A 184 11.65 3.77 3.11
CA LEU A 184 10.82 4.52 2.18
C LEU A 184 11.67 5.43 1.27
N GLN A 185 12.71 6.06 1.82
CA GLN A 185 13.60 6.93 1.05
C GLN A 185 14.49 6.14 0.09
N SER A 186 15.16 5.09 0.54
CA SER A 186 16.10 4.32 -0.30
C SER A 186 15.38 3.57 -1.43
N THR A 187 14.18 3.06 -1.19
CA THR A 187 13.38 2.40 -2.24
C THR A 187 12.80 3.39 -3.25
N TYR A 188 12.46 4.61 -2.81
CA TYR A 188 12.14 5.70 -3.74
C TYR A 188 13.36 6.13 -4.56
N GLU A 189 14.53 6.24 -3.93
CA GLU A 189 15.79 6.57 -4.60
C GLU A 189 16.16 5.52 -5.63
N ALA A 190 16.01 4.24 -5.30
CA ALA A 190 16.15 3.14 -6.23
C ALA A 190 15.28 3.37 -7.48
N ALA A 191 13.98 3.65 -7.31
CA ALA A 191 13.07 3.90 -8.44
C ALA A 191 13.44 5.16 -9.24
N ALA A 192 13.75 6.25 -8.55
CA ALA A 192 14.02 7.54 -9.16
C ALA A 192 15.37 7.56 -9.91
N GLU A 193 16.40 6.91 -9.38
CA GLU A 193 17.73 6.86 -9.99
C GLU A 193 17.76 5.90 -11.18
N THR A 194 17.30 4.66 -11.00
CA THR A 194 17.29 3.65 -12.08
C THR A 194 16.27 4.01 -13.16
N GLY A 195 15.17 4.65 -12.79
CA GLY A 195 14.17 5.20 -13.71
C GLY A 195 14.55 6.55 -14.32
N LEU A 196 15.68 7.17 -13.96
CA LEU A 196 16.10 8.48 -14.46
C LEU A 196 15.02 9.57 -14.30
N TRP A 197 14.45 9.70 -13.11
CA TRP A 197 13.45 10.71 -12.78
C TRP A 197 14.11 12.09 -12.60
N ASN A 198 13.39 13.16 -12.94
CA ASN A 198 13.83 14.51 -12.58
C ASN A 198 13.55 14.77 -11.09
N ARG A 199 14.61 14.73 -10.26
CA ARG A 199 14.51 14.84 -8.79
C ARG A 199 14.57 16.28 -8.26
N ALA A 200 15.23 17.19 -8.96
CA ALA A 200 15.50 18.55 -8.46
C ALA A 200 14.24 19.43 -8.32
N GLY A 201 13.21 19.19 -9.12
CA GLY A 201 11.92 19.89 -9.02
C GLY A 201 10.99 19.33 -7.93
N PRO A 202 10.76 18.00 -7.90
CA PRO A 202 9.79 17.40 -7.00
C PRO A 202 10.26 17.21 -5.56
N GLU A 203 11.56 17.11 -5.28
CA GLU A 203 12.03 16.91 -3.91
C GLU A 203 12.04 18.22 -3.11
N ALA A 204 11.74 18.12 -1.82
CA ALA A 204 11.74 19.26 -0.90
C ALA A 204 12.52 18.92 0.37
N ASP A 205 13.39 19.84 0.77
CA ASP A 205 13.98 19.81 2.11
C ASP A 205 12.99 20.42 3.13
N PRO A 206 12.34 19.62 3.99
CA PRO A 206 11.43 20.14 5.01
C PRO A 206 12.16 20.94 6.11
N ALA A 207 13.49 20.81 6.22
CA ALA A 207 14.31 21.49 7.21
C ALA A 207 14.96 22.78 6.66
N ARG A 208 14.64 23.20 5.43
CA ARG A 208 15.27 24.36 4.76
C ARG A 208 15.18 25.69 5.52
N TRP A 209 14.23 25.83 6.46
CA TRP A 209 14.09 27.02 7.31
C TRP A 209 15.10 27.10 8.46
N ARG A 210 15.87 26.03 8.71
CA ARG A 210 16.92 25.99 9.74
C ARG A 210 18.30 26.43 9.24
N ARG A 211 18.41 26.77 7.94
CA ARG A 211 19.65 27.21 7.31
C ARG A 211 19.82 28.72 7.38
#